data_AF-A0A7X6UPR8-F1
#
_entry.id   AF-A0A7X6UPR8-F1
#
_cell.length_a   1.000
_cell.length_b   1.000
_cell.length_c   1.000
_cell.angle_alpha   90.00
_cell.angle_beta   90.00
_cell.angle_gamma   90.00
#
_symmetry.space_group_name_H-M   'P 1'
#
loop_
_entity.id
_entity.type
_entity.pdbx_description
1 polymer ?
#
loop_
_entity_poly.entity_id
_entity_poly.type
_entity_poly.pdbx_seq_one_letter_code
_entity_poly.pdbx_strand_id
1 'polypeptide(L)'
;SIASDEASKLSEYEDYKYGVTRIEKNTAGHKNPFGRGKCVNTSLIRYSLHHEFKTDVAKISFGCDTSNYPTMLSVMYALLNSFAHELNIERRDIKACLTYKITHGRMEHKIIIYDAVPGGAGHSRRLVTEDGEVLKAVIKRAVNLLDTCKCSPSCYRCLRNYENQKIHEMLDRENALNFLKQLG
;
A
#
# COMPACT_ATOMS: atom_id res chain seq x y z
N SER A 1 -16.46 -1.74 14.53
CA SER A 1 -15.35 -2.69 14.81
C SER A 1 -14.89 -2.42 16.23
N ILE A 2 -14.41 -3.40 16.99
CA ILE A 2 -13.85 -3.17 18.34
C ILE A 2 -12.76 -2.06 18.29
N ALA A 3 -12.05 -1.93 17.16
CA ALA A 3 -11.06 -0.88 16.93
C ALA A 3 -11.60 0.55 16.75
N SER A 4 -12.87 0.74 16.35
CA SER A 4 -13.47 2.08 16.27
C SER A 4 -13.87 2.60 17.65
N ASP A 5 -14.21 1.69 18.57
CA ASP A 5 -14.57 2.01 19.95
C ASP A 5 -13.33 2.44 20.78
N GLU A 6 -12.14 1.92 20.45
CA GLU A 6 -10.90 2.35 21.11
C GLU A 6 -10.50 3.79 20.74
N ALA A 7 -10.69 4.21 19.49
CA ALA A 7 -10.39 5.59 19.08
C ALA A 7 -11.35 6.60 19.73
N SER A 8 -12.61 6.22 19.92
CA SER A 8 -13.60 7.04 20.65
C SER A 8 -13.18 7.23 22.11
N LYS A 9 -12.70 6.17 22.78
CA LYS A 9 -12.18 6.23 24.16
C LYS A 9 -10.94 7.12 24.32
N LEU A 10 -10.20 7.38 23.24
CA LEU A 10 -9.06 8.31 23.31
C LEU A 10 -9.52 9.74 23.63
N SER A 11 -10.73 10.14 23.21
CA SER A 11 -11.28 11.46 23.54
C SER A 11 -11.67 11.64 25.01
N GLU A 12 -11.72 10.55 25.79
CA GLU A 12 -11.98 10.59 27.24
C GLU A 12 -10.72 11.01 28.02
N TYR A 13 -9.54 11.01 27.39
CA TYR A 13 -8.29 11.46 27.98
C TYR A 13 -8.13 12.96 27.71
N GLU A 14 -8.09 13.77 28.79
CA GLU A 14 -7.94 15.23 28.72
C GLU A 14 -6.68 15.69 27.95
N ASP A 15 -5.66 14.83 27.86
CA ASP A 15 -4.39 15.07 27.15
C ASP A 15 -4.38 14.56 25.70
N TYR A 16 -5.44 13.87 25.24
CA TYR A 16 -5.56 13.46 23.85
C TYR A 16 -5.87 14.65 22.94
N LYS A 17 -5.07 14.79 21.88
CA LYS A 17 -5.32 15.74 20.80
C LYS A 17 -5.29 15.01 19.47
N TYR A 18 -6.39 15.12 18.71
CA TYR A 18 -6.45 14.59 17.34
C TYR A 18 -5.49 15.36 16.43
N GLY A 19 -4.73 14.65 15.59
CA GLY A 19 -3.82 15.28 14.62
C GLY A 19 -2.43 15.68 15.15
N VAL A 20 -2.00 15.19 16.32
CA VAL A 20 -0.64 15.43 16.83
C VAL A 20 0.37 14.63 16.01
N THR A 21 0.90 15.27 14.97
CA THR A 21 1.96 14.74 14.10
C THR A 21 3.37 15.10 14.58
N ARG A 22 3.46 15.94 15.62
CA ARG A 22 4.72 16.49 16.13
C ARG A 22 4.87 16.22 17.62
N ILE A 23 6.06 15.78 18.00
CA ILE A 23 6.49 15.73 19.39
C ILE A 23 6.70 17.17 19.86
N GLU A 24 6.00 17.57 20.92
CA GLU A 24 6.25 18.83 21.62
C GLU A 24 6.79 18.53 23.03
N LYS A 25 7.71 19.37 23.51
CA LYS A 25 8.15 19.32 24.91
C LYS A 25 7.03 19.90 25.76
N ASN A 26 6.32 19.04 26.49
CA ASN A 26 5.28 19.48 27.42
C ASN A 26 5.92 19.81 28.78
N THR A 27 5.90 21.08 29.17
CA THR A 27 6.35 21.55 30.49
C THR A 27 5.26 21.49 31.56
N ALA A 28 3.99 21.39 31.18
CA ALA A 28 2.85 21.34 32.09
C ALA A 28 2.64 19.95 32.74
N GLY A 29 3.27 18.91 32.17
CA GLY A 29 3.12 17.53 32.62
C GLY A 29 1.69 16.99 32.43
N HIS A 30 1.51 15.70 32.67
CA HIS A 30 0.20 15.04 32.66
C HIS A 30 0.17 13.92 33.71
N LYS A 31 -1.00 13.32 33.99
CA LYS A 31 -1.08 12.15 34.88
C LYS A 31 -0.40 10.94 34.22
N ASN A 32 0.29 10.12 34.99
CA ASN A 32 0.85 8.89 34.43
C ASN A 32 -0.27 7.91 33.99
N PRO A 33 0.00 6.96 33.07
CA PRO A 33 -1.00 6.02 32.57
C PRO A 33 -1.68 5.14 33.64
N PHE A 34 -1.11 5.08 34.85
CA PHE A 34 -1.63 4.31 35.98
C PHE A 34 -2.55 5.12 36.90
N GLY A 35 -2.84 6.38 36.55
CA GLY A 35 -3.76 7.27 37.28
C GLY A 35 -3.28 7.71 38.66
N ARG A 36 -2.07 7.30 39.08
CA ARG A 36 -1.49 7.58 40.40
C ARG A 36 -0.16 8.30 40.24
N GLY A 37 -0.21 9.62 40.08
CA GLY A 37 0.96 10.50 40.04
C GLY A 37 1.17 11.22 38.71
N LYS A 38 2.20 12.08 38.65
CA LYS A 38 2.58 12.81 37.44
C LYS A 38 3.50 11.96 36.57
N CYS A 39 3.34 12.07 35.26
CA CYS A 39 4.25 11.50 34.28
C CYS A 39 5.65 12.14 34.42
N VAL A 40 6.68 11.30 34.52
CA VAL A 40 8.09 11.75 34.62
C VAL A 40 8.70 12.11 33.26
N ASN A 41 8.08 11.66 32.16
CA ASN A 41 8.55 11.95 30.82
C ASN A 41 8.13 13.37 30.41
N THR A 42 9.12 14.17 30.00
CA THR A 42 8.94 15.55 29.52
C THR A 42 9.07 15.65 28.00
N SER A 43 9.42 14.54 27.33
CA SER A 43 9.51 14.41 25.88
C SER A 43 8.82 13.13 25.41
N LEU A 44 8.10 13.24 24.30
CA LEU A 44 7.61 12.09 23.55
C LEU A 44 8.67 11.72 22.51
N ILE A 45 8.89 10.44 22.24
CA ILE A 45 9.76 10.01 21.14
C ILE A 45 8.93 9.10 20.26
N ARG A 46 8.93 9.37 18.95
CA ARG A 46 8.23 8.55 17.97
C ARG A 46 9.07 7.32 17.71
N TYR A 47 8.64 6.20 18.25
CA TYR A 47 9.16 4.89 17.88
C TYR A 47 8.30 4.29 16.76
N SER A 48 8.95 3.74 15.75
CA SER A 48 8.30 2.94 14.72
C SER A 48 8.61 1.48 15.01
N LEU A 49 7.58 0.69 15.31
CA LEU A 49 7.73 -0.76 15.37
C LEU A 49 7.73 -1.29 13.93
N HIS A 50 8.83 -1.90 13.52
CA HIS A 50 8.91 -2.59 12.23
C HIS A 50 9.47 -3.99 12.42
N HIS A 51 9.07 -4.89 11.54
CA HIS A 51 9.66 -6.21 11.38
C HIS A 51 10.42 -6.22 10.07
N GLU A 52 11.69 -6.61 10.11
CA GLU A 52 12.52 -6.79 8.93
C GLU A 52 12.60 -8.28 8.61
N PHE A 53 12.36 -8.62 7.35
CA PHE A 53 12.59 -9.97 6.86
C PHE A 53 13.11 -9.92 5.42
N LYS A 54 13.89 -10.94 5.06
CA LYS A 54 14.44 -11.11 3.71
C LYS A 54 13.47 -11.93 2.87
N THR A 55 13.14 -11.45 1.68
CA THR A 55 12.29 -12.12 0.70
C THR A 55 12.70 -11.71 -0.71
N ASP A 56 12.35 -12.52 -1.69
CA ASP A 56 12.50 -12.18 -3.10
C ASP A 56 11.51 -11.09 -3.50
N VAL A 57 11.97 -10.19 -4.37
CA VAL A 57 11.18 -9.08 -4.90
C VAL A 57 11.30 -9.00 -6.42
N ALA A 58 10.19 -8.69 -7.08
CA ALA A 58 10.15 -8.25 -8.46
C ALA A 58 9.90 -6.74 -8.49
N LYS A 59 10.70 -6.01 -9.28
CA LYS A 59 10.58 -4.56 -9.44
C LYS A 59 10.15 -4.24 -10.86
N ILE A 60 9.01 -3.58 -11.01
CA ILE A 60 8.50 -3.07 -12.27
C ILE A 60 8.84 -1.59 -12.35
N SER A 61 9.59 -1.23 -13.39
CA SER A 61 9.86 0.16 -13.76
C SER A 61 9.16 0.45 -15.07
N PHE A 62 8.71 1.69 -15.24
CA PHE A 62 7.98 2.12 -16.44
C PHE A 62 8.85 3.11 -17.21
N GLY A 63 8.84 3.00 -18.54
CA GLY A 63 9.51 3.94 -19.44
C GLY A 63 8.68 5.19 -19.76
N CYS A 64 7.62 5.45 -19.00
CA CYS A 64 6.66 6.54 -19.20
C CYS A 64 6.46 7.35 -17.92
N ASP A 65 5.65 8.41 -17.99
CA ASP A 65 5.34 9.24 -16.83
C ASP A 65 4.54 8.45 -15.78
N THR A 66 5.11 8.38 -14.58
CA THR A 66 4.54 7.69 -13.42
C THR A 66 4.36 8.64 -12.23
N SER A 67 4.41 9.96 -12.45
CA SER A 67 4.38 10.95 -11.37
C SER A 67 3.07 10.98 -10.59
N ASN A 68 1.95 10.57 -11.19
CA ASN A 68 0.65 10.54 -10.54
C ASN A 68 0.50 9.35 -9.58
N TYR A 69 0.60 9.62 -8.28
CA TYR A 69 0.53 8.61 -7.22
C TYR A 69 -0.80 7.82 -7.18
N PRO A 70 -2.01 8.44 -7.16
CA PRO A 70 -3.27 7.69 -7.19
C PRO A 70 -3.43 6.74 -8.40
N THR A 71 -3.01 7.18 -9.59
CA THR A 71 -3.00 6.35 -10.79
C THR A 71 -2.08 5.15 -10.61
N MET A 72 -0.83 5.37 -10.17
CA MET A 72 0.13 4.29 -9.96
C MET A 72 -0.28 3.32 -8.85
N LEU A 73 -0.99 3.80 -7.83
CA LEU A 73 -1.54 2.96 -6.77
C LEU A 73 -2.63 2.04 -7.33
N SER A 74 -3.49 2.59 -8.19
CA SER A 74 -4.54 1.84 -8.89
C SER A 74 -3.94 0.80 -9.85
N VAL A 75 -2.89 1.17 -10.62
CA VAL A 75 -2.13 0.27 -11.49
C VAL A 75 -1.49 -0.86 -10.68
N MET A 76 -0.89 -0.55 -9.53
CA MET A 76 -0.28 -1.54 -8.65
C MET A 76 -1.29 -2.60 -8.20
N TYR A 77 -2.48 -2.20 -7.73
CA TYR A 77 -3.51 -3.16 -7.33
C TYR A 77 -4.07 -3.95 -8.50
N ALA A 78 -4.22 -3.34 -9.67
CA ALA A 78 -4.65 -4.05 -10.88
C ALA A 78 -3.66 -5.17 -11.27
N LEU A 79 -2.36 -4.84 -11.30
CA LEU A 79 -1.30 -5.81 -11.61
C LEU A 79 -1.17 -6.87 -10.52
N LEU A 80 -1.22 -6.49 -9.24
CA LEU A 80 -1.10 -7.42 -8.12
C LEU A 80 -2.26 -8.43 -8.07
N ASN A 81 -3.50 -7.97 -8.26
CA ASN A 81 -4.68 -8.84 -8.30
C ASN A 81 -4.62 -9.78 -9.52
N SER A 82 -4.21 -9.24 -10.69
CA SER A 82 -4.08 -10.02 -11.92
C SER A 82 -2.93 -11.02 -11.86
N PHE A 83 -1.83 -10.67 -11.19
CA PHE A 83 -0.70 -11.56 -10.97
C PHE A 83 -1.09 -12.75 -10.10
N ALA A 84 -1.76 -12.47 -8.97
CA ALA A 84 -2.26 -13.53 -8.10
C ALA A 84 -3.22 -14.47 -8.86
N HIS A 85 -4.12 -13.92 -9.66
CA HIS A 85 -5.05 -14.72 -10.45
C HIS A 85 -4.35 -15.50 -11.59
N GLU A 86 -3.44 -14.89 -12.35
CA GLU A 86 -2.78 -15.53 -13.50
C GLU A 86 -1.95 -16.74 -13.05
N LEU A 87 -1.30 -16.65 -11.89
CA LEU A 87 -0.41 -17.70 -11.38
C LEU A 87 -1.06 -18.62 -10.35
N ASN A 88 -2.38 -18.47 -10.10
CA ASN A 88 -3.15 -19.16 -9.06
C ASN A 88 -2.47 -19.08 -7.67
N ILE A 89 -2.08 -17.86 -7.28
CA ILE A 89 -1.48 -17.56 -5.98
C ILE A 89 -2.57 -17.02 -5.06
N GLU A 90 -2.62 -17.47 -3.82
CA GLU A 90 -3.50 -16.89 -2.81
C GLU A 90 -3.14 -15.41 -2.63
N ARG A 91 -4.14 -14.52 -2.66
CA ARG A 91 -3.89 -13.07 -2.69
C ARG A 91 -3.09 -12.60 -1.46
N ARG A 92 -3.19 -13.29 -0.33
CA ARG A 92 -2.44 -12.95 0.89
C ARG A 92 -0.95 -13.32 0.83
N ASP A 93 -0.56 -14.23 -0.05
CA ASP A 93 0.81 -14.77 -0.14
C ASP A 93 1.74 -13.88 -0.97
N ILE A 94 1.18 -12.94 -1.74
CA ILE A 94 1.94 -11.96 -2.50
C ILE A 94 1.49 -10.55 -2.15
N LYS A 95 2.40 -9.60 -2.00
CA LYS A 95 2.11 -8.20 -1.65
C LYS A 95 2.79 -7.26 -2.63
N ALA A 96 2.35 -6.01 -2.63
CA ALA A 96 3.03 -4.96 -3.38
C ALA A 96 3.05 -3.63 -2.62
N CYS A 97 4.02 -2.80 -2.96
CA CYS A 97 4.07 -1.41 -2.56
C CYS A 97 4.63 -0.54 -3.69
N LEU A 98 4.31 0.75 -3.65
CA LEU A 98 4.98 1.75 -4.47
C LEU A 98 6.26 2.20 -3.77
N THR A 99 7.32 2.32 -4.56
CA THR A 99 8.50 3.10 -4.22
C THR A 99 8.63 4.23 -5.24
N TYR A 100 9.36 5.28 -4.90
CA TYR A 100 9.62 6.37 -5.82
C TYR A 100 11.09 6.72 -5.84
N LYS A 101 11.55 7.26 -6.97
CA LYS A 101 12.85 7.90 -7.10
C LYS A 101 12.65 9.27 -7.74
N ILE A 102 13.38 10.27 -7.26
CA ILE A 102 13.43 11.58 -7.91
C ILE A 102 14.61 11.57 -8.88
N THR A 103 14.32 11.73 -10.17
CA THR A 103 15.30 11.74 -11.25
C THR A 103 15.11 13.04 -12.04
N HIS A 104 16.13 13.90 -12.13
CA HIS A 104 16.05 15.22 -12.78
C HIS A 104 14.82 16.07 -12.35
N GLY A 105 14.48 16.05 -11.06
CA GLY A 105 13.34 16.79 -10.52
C GLY A 105 11.96 16.17 -10.79
N ARG A 106 11.89 15.01 -11.44
CA ARG A 106 10.65 14.26 -11.68
C ARG A 106 10.54 13.08 -10.72
N MET A 107 9.36 12.88 -10.16
CA MET A 107 9.04 11.74 -9.31
C MET A 107 8.65 10.55 -10.20
N GLU A 108 9.42 9.47 -10.12
CA GLU A 108 9.20 8.23 -10.86
C GLU A 108 8.77 7.13 -9.89
N HIS A 109 7.53 6.67 -10.00
CA HIS A 109 7.03 5.57 -9.20
C HIS A 109 7.41 4.22 -9.84
N LYS A 110 7.74 3.27 -8.97
CA LYS A 110 8.02 1.88 -9.32
C LYS A 110 7.18 0.98 -8.44
N ILE A 111 6.83 -0.18 -8.97
CA ILE A 111 6.05 -1.17 -8.24
C ILE A 111 7.00 -2.27 -7.77
N ILE A 112 6.97 -2.55 -6.47
CA ILE A 112 7.67 -3.69 -5.87
C ILE A 112 6.63 -4.74 -5.53
N ILE A 113 6.78 -5.95 -6.07
CA ILE A 113 5.95 -7.14 -5.75
C ILE A 113 6.84 -8.12 -5.00
N TYR A 114 6.37 -8.64 -3.87
CA TYR A 114 7.18 -9.47 -2.97
C TYR A 114 6.32 -10.52 -2.27
N ASP A 115 6.93 -11.64 -1.89
CA ASP A 115 6.23 -12.70 -1.14
C ASP A 115 5.95 -12.25 0.30
N ALA A 116 4.80 -12.63 0.84
CA ALA A 116 4.38 -12.22 2.18
C ALA A 116 5.08 -12.96 3.32
N VAL A 117 5.84 -14.01 3.01
CA VAL A 117 6.50 -14.90 3.98
C VAL A 117 8.01 -14.66 4.06
N PRO A 118 8.62 -14.76 5.26
CA PRO A 118 10.07 -14.78 5.40
C PRO A 118 10.71 -15.89 4.56
N GLY A 119 11.83 -15.57 3.89
CA GLY A 119 12.54 -16.51 3.02
C GLY A 119 12.01 -16.59 1.58
N GLY A 120 10.80 -16.07 1.32
CA GLY A 120 10.18 -16.08 0.00
C GLY A 120 9.59 -17.44 -0.39
N ALA A 121 8.36 -17.43 -0.90
CA ALA A 121 7.74 -18.61 -1.51
C ALA A 121 8.16 -18.77 -2.98
N GLY A 122 8.85 -17.77 -3.54
CA GLY A 122 9.30 -17.74 -4.92
C GLY A 122 8.22 -17.30 -5.90
N HIS A 123 7.09 -16.74 -5.44
CA HIS A 123 6.05 -16.28 -6.34
C HIS A 123 6.51 -15.04 -7.10
N SER A 124 7.05 -14.04 -6.40
CA SER A 124 7.55 -12.80 -7.02
C SER A 124 8.54 -13.07 -8.17
N ARG A 125 9.41 -14.07 -8.02
CA ARG A 125 10.38 -14.49 -9.05
C ARG A 125 9.70 -14.99 -10.33
N ARG A 126 8.56 -15.67 -10.23
CA ARG A 126 7.82 -16.22 -11.39
C ARG A 126 7.28 -15.11 -12.32
N LEU A 127 7.15 -13.88 -11.83
CA LEU A 127 6.79 -12.74 -12.67
C LEU A 127 7.90 -12.40 -13.69
N VAL A 128 9.16 -12.66 -13.33
CA VAL A 128 10.34 -12.28 -14.12
C VAL A 128 10.80 -13.47 -14.94
N THR A 129 10.32 -13.54 -16.17
CA THR A 129 10.71 -14.53 -17.18
C THR A 129 11.66 -13.91 -18.20
N GLU A 130 12.53 -14.71 -18.82
CA GLU A 130 13.51 -14.22 -19.81
C GLU A 130 12.85 -13.59 -21.04
N ASP A 131 11.71 -14.14 -21.46
CA ASP A 131 10.89 -13.65 -22.57
C ASP A 131 9.88 -12.57 -22.17
N GLY A 132 9.64 -12.38 -20.86
CA GLY A 132 8.68 -11.44 -20.32
C GLY A 132 7.21 -11.83 -20.51
N GLU A 133 6.92 -13.05 -20.98
CA GLU A 133 5.55 -13.45 -21.35
C GLU A 133 4.62 -13.50 -20.14
N VAL A 134 5.13 -13.85 -18.95
CA VAL A 134 4.32 -13.82 -17.71
C VAL A 134 3.89 -12.39 -17.37
N LEU A 135 4.80 -11.42 -17.44
CA LEU A 135 4.45 -10.02 -17.17
C LEU A 135 3.41 -9.51 -18.19
N LYS A 136 3.57 -9.86 -19.45
CA LYS A 136 2.64 -9.51 -20.52
C LYS A 136 1.25 -10.12 -20.31
N ALA A 137 1.18 -11.39 -19.91
CA ALA A 137 -0.08 -12.07 -19.56
C ALA A 137 -0.78 -11.38 -18.39
N VAL A 138 -0.02 -10.99 -17.35
CA VAL A 138 -0.53 -10.24 -16.19
C VAL A 138 -1.08 -8.88 -16.59
N ILE A 139 -0.36 -8.11 -17.42
CA ILE A 139 -0.83 -6.81 -17.93
C ILE A 139 -2.11 -6.99 -18.74
N LYS A 140 -2.16 -7.97 -19.65
CA LYS A 140 -3.35 -8.28 -20.46
C LYS A 140 -4.54 -8.65 -19.58
N ARG A 141 -4.34 -9.46 -18.55
CA ARG A 141 -5.38 -9.79 -17.57
C ARG A 141 -5.84 -8.55 -16.81
N ALA A 142 -4.93 -7.68 -16.38
CA ALA A 142 -5.27 -6.45 -15.68
C ALA A 142 -6.10 -5.51 -16.55
N VAL A 143 -5.74 -5.33 -17.81
CA VAL A 143 -6.53 -4.56 -18.78
C VAL A 143 -7.93 -5.17 -18.91
N ASN A 144 -8.05 -6.48 -19.16
CA ASN A 144 -9.34 -7.16 -19.29
C ASN A 144 -10.21 -7.03 -18.02
N LEU A 145 -9.60 -7.17 -16.84
CA LEU A 145 -10.28 -7.03 -15.55
C LEU A 145 -10.90 -5.64 -15.39
N LEU A 146 -10.14 -4.60 -15.72
CA LEU A 146 -10.58 -3.21 -15.58
C LEU A 146 -11.59 -2.82 -16.67
N ASP A 147 -11.39 -3.29 -17.90
CA ASP A 147 -12.22 -2.96 -19.07
C ASP A 147 -13.63 -3.59 -18.96
N THR A 148 -13.70 -4.84 -18.50
CA THR A 148 -14.98 -5.55 -18.31
C THR A 148 -15.75 -5.10 -17.06
N CYS A 149 -15.09 -4.38 -16.15
CA CYS A 149 -15.71 -3.93 -14.92
C CYS A 149 -16.41 -2.56 -15.09
N LYS A 150 -17.73 -2.50 -14.87
CA LYS A 150 -18.55 -1.28 -15.06
C LYS A 150 -18.68 -0.36 -13.83
N CYS A 151 -17.76 -0.44 -12.87
CA CYS A 151 -17.85 0.34 -11.63
C CYS A 151 -17.17 1.72 -11.77
N SER A 152 -17.55 2.65 -10.88
CA SER A 152 -16.87 3.93 -10.68
C SER A 152 -16.83 4.31 -9.18
N PRO A 153 -15.71 4.86 -8.66
CA PRO A 153 -14.39 4.89 -9.28
C PRO A 153 -13.70 3.51 -9.20
N SER A 154 -14.05 2.66 -8.23
CA SER A 154 -13.47 1.33 -8.04
C SER A 154 -14.41 0.42 -7.22
N CYS A 155 -14.21 -0.90 -7.28
CA CYS A 155 -14.99 -1.87 -6.50
C CYS A 155 -14.14 -3.08 -6.09
N TYR A 156 -14.71 -3.98 -5.28
CA TYR A 156 -14.05 -5.20 -4.82
C TYR A 156 -13.76 -6.23 -5.91
N ARG A 157 -14.42 -6.11 -7.08
CA ARG A 157 -14.14 -6.97 -8.22
C ARG A 157 -12.85 -6.57 -8.95
N CYS A 158 -12.46 -5.30 -8.94
CA CYS A 158 -11.31 -4.82 -9.71
C CYS A 158 -10.10 -4.45 -8.82
N LEU A 159 -10.22 -3.39 -8.02
CA LEU A 159 -9.09 -2.77 -7.32
C LEU A 159 -9.18 -2.91 -5.80
N ARG A 160 -10.40 -2.93 -5.23
CA ARG A 160 -10.59 -2.91 -3.78
C ARG A 160 -10.45 -4.32 -3.19
N ASN A 161 -9.91 -4.38 -1.98
CA ASN A 161 -9.93 -5.53 -1.11
C ASN A 161 -10.02 -5.04 0.35
N TYR A 162 -10.18 -5.97 1.30
CA TYR A 162 -10.28 -5.62 2.72
C TYR A 162 -8.98 -5.02 3.27
N GLU A 163 -7.82 -5.41 2.74
CA GLU A 163 -6.52 -4.93 3.20
C GLU A 163 -6.23 -3.48 2.80
N ASN A 164 -6.80 -3.03 1.67
CA ASN A 164 -6.59 -1.69 1.13
C ASN A 164 -7.72 -0.69 1.44
N GLN A 165 -8.59 -0.98 2.42
CA GLN A 165 -9.70 -0.09 2.82
C GLN A 165 -9.30 1.36 3.06
N LYS A 166 -8.16 1.58 3.71
CA LYS A 166 -7.65 2.92 4.05
C LYS A 166 -7.35 3.81 2.83
N ILE A 167 -7.27 3.23 1.64
CA ILE A 167 -6.88 3.93 0.42
C ILE A 167 -7.93 3.80 -0.69
N HIS A 168 -9.13 3.26 -0.40
CA HIS A 168 -10.20 3.07 -1.39
C HIS A 168 -10.58 4.36 -2.13
N GLU A 169 -10.49 5.51 -1.47
CA GLU A 169 -10.80 6.83 -2.04
C GLU A 169 -9.80 7.27 -3.11
N MET A 170 -8.58 6.72 -3.10
CA MET A 170 -7.54 7.01 -4.11
C MET A 170 -7.58 6.05 -5.30
N LEU A 171 -8.40 4.98 -5.23
CA LEU A 171 -8.41 3.94 -6.25
C LEU A 171 -9.40 4.27 -7.37
N ASP A 172 -8.88 4.35 -8.59
CA ASP A 172 -9.63 4.67 -9.80
C ASP A 172 -9.35 3.66 -10.93
N ARG A 173 -10.42 2.97 -11.34
CA ARG A 173 -10.42 1.94 -12.38
C ARG A 173 -10.04 2.52 -13.74
N GLU A 174 -10.56 3.69 -14.09
CA GLU A 174 -10.40 4.28 -15.42
C GLU A 174 -9.00 4.83 -15.61
N ASN A 175 -8.44 5.48 -14.58
CA ASN A 175 -7.05 5.93 -14.59
C ASN A 175 -6.07 4.76 -14.73
N ALA A 176 -6.29 3.66 -13.98
CA ALA A 176 -5.46 2.46 -14.12
C ALA A 176 -5.59 1.81 -15.51
N LEU A 177 -6.81 1.73 -16.05
CA LEU A 177 -7.07 1.15 -17.36
C LEU A 177 -6.38 1.95 -18.47
N ASN A 178 -6.54 3.28 -18.44
CA ASN A 178 -5.95 4.18 -19.41
C ASN A 178 -4.42 4.15 -19.35
N PHE A 179 -3.83 4.00 -18.16
CA PHE A 179 -2.39 3.82 -18.01
C PHE A 179 -1.93 2.48 -18.60
N LEU A 180 -2.57 1.37 -18.24
CA LEU A 180 -2.16 0.03 -18.68
C LEU A 180 -2.34 -0.18 -20.19
N LYS A 181 -3.34 0.44 -20.82
CA LYS A 181 -3.54 0.41 -22.28
C LYS A 181 -2.39 1.06 -23.07
N GLN A 182 -1.56 1.90 -22.44
CA GLN A 182 -0.38 2.48 -23.10
C GLN A 182 0.82 1.51 -23.16
N LEU A 183 0.77 0.42 -22.39
CA LEU A 183 1.85 -0.57 -22.29
C LEU A 183 1.63 -1.79 -23.20
N GLY A 184 0.47 -1.87 -23.85
CA GLY A 184 0.03 -3.00 -24.69
C GLY A 184 0.10 -2.71 -26.17
#